data_AF-A0A560XK78-F1
#
_entry.id   AF-A0A560XK78-F1
#
_cell.length_a   1.000
_cell.length_b   1.000
_cell.length_c   1.000
_cell.angle_alpha   90.00
_cell.angle_beta   90.00
_cell.angle_gamma   90.00
#
_symmetry.space_group_name_H-M   'P 1'
#
loop_
_entity.id
_entity.type
_entity.pdbx_description
1 polymer ?
#
loop_
_entity_poly.entity_id
_entity_poly.type
_entity_poly.pdbx_seq_one_letter_code
_entity_poly.pdbx_strand_id
1 'polypeptide(L)'
;MAWMKAITGRMKSDFMYSVGVVYNTFPWPDATPAQRAKIEGLAQAVLDARAAYPTSSLADLYDPDTMPADLRRAHAALDRAVDRLYRAAPFETDRDRVEHLFGRYEALVNPLERLGAAKNRRVARKAGQDAGGS
;
A
#
# COMPACT_ATOMS: atom_id res chain seq x y z
N MET A 1 5.81 -4.96 0.70
CA MET A 1 6.95 -5.10 -0.26
C MET A 1 6.58 -5.07 -1.74
N ALA A 2 5.30 -5.21 -2.12
CA ALA A 2 4.90 -5.53 -3.50
C ALA A 2 5.35 -4.50 -4.57
N TRP A 3 5.22 -3.19 -4.31
CA TRP A 3 5.65 -2.14 -5.26
C TRP A 3 7.16 -2.17 -5.54
N MET A 4 7.95 -2.19 -4.48
CA MET A 4 9.41 -2.23 -4.58
C MET A 4 9.84 -3.48 -5.36
N LYS A 5 9.29 -4.66 -5.07
CA LYS A 5 9.59 -5.89 -5.82
C LYS A 5 9.30 -5.80 -7.32
N ALA A 6 8.29 -5.02 -7.71
CA ALA A 6 7.84 -4.88 -9.09
C ALA A 6 8.61 -3.81 -9.88
N ILE A 7 9.00 -2.71 -9.24
CA ILE A 7 9.55 -1.52 -9.91
C ILE A 7 11.05 -1.37 -9.73
N THR A 8 11.60 -1.90 -8.64
CA THR A 8 13.02 -1.68 -8.30
C THR A 8 13.94 -2.44 -9.26
N GLY A 9 15.07 -1.82 -9.60
CA GLY A 9 16.17 -2.52 -10.24
C GLY A 9 16.76 -3.59 -9.33
N ARG A 10 17.48 -4.55 -9.90
CA ARG A 10 18.15 -5.61 -9.13
C ARG A 10 19.62 -5.66 -9.47
N MET A 11 20.45 -5.92 -8.46
CA MET A 11 21.82 -6.36 -8.68
C MET A 11 21.84 -7.88 -8.47
N LYS A 12 21.96 -8.64 -9.56
CA LYS A 12 21.66 -10.08 -9.57
C LYS A 12 20.24 -10.34 -9.04
N SER A 13 20.09 -10.99 -7.89
CA SER A 13 18.80 -11.26 -7.25
C SER A 13 18.43 -10.23 -6.17
N ASP A 14 19.36 -9.38 -5.75
CA ASP A 14 19.19 -8.48 -4.62
C ASP A 14 18.46 -7.19 -5.02
N PHE A 15 17.57 -6.72 -4.15
CA PHE A 15 16.80 -5.49 -4.38
C PHE A 15 17.72 -4.27 -4.29
N MET A 16 17.76 -3.47 -5.36
CA MET A 16 18.48 -2.20 -5.35
C MET A 16 17.49 -1.05 -5.20
N TYR A 17 17.25 -0.62 -3.96
CA TYR A 17 16.32 0.46 -3.69
C TYR A 17 16.85 1.79 -4.25
N SER A 18 16.01 2.50 -4.99
CA SER A 18 16.32 3.84 -5.52
C SER A 18 15.18 4.80 -5.21
N VAL A 19 15.53 5.97 -4.68
CA VAL A 19 14.56 7.03 -4.37
C VAL A 19 13.79 7.48 -5.62
N GLY A 20 14.49 7.67 -6.75
CA GLY A 20 13.89 8.15 -7.99
C GLY A 20 12.95 7.15 -8.65
N VAL A 21 13.18 5.86 -8.44
CA VAL A 21 12.45 4.78 -9.13
C VAL A 21 11.35 4.19 -8.24
N VAL A 22 11.60 4.00 -6.95
CA VAL A 22 10.67 3.32 -6.04
C VAL A 22 9.87 4.32 -5.20
N TYR A 23 10.55 5.24 -4.52
CA TYR A 23 9.89 6.13 -3.57
C TYR A 23 9.06 7.20 -4.28
N ASN A 24 9.68 7.93 -5.20
CA ASN A 24 9.03 9.05 -5.90
C ASN A 24 7.85 8.62 -6.77
N THR A 25 7.79 7.35 -7.16
CA THR A 25 6.71 6.79 -8.00
C THR A 25 5.66 6.04 -7.17
N PHE A 26 5.85 5.90 -5.86
CA PHE A 26 4.95 5.11 -5.03
C PHE A 26 3.57 5.79 -4.90
N PRO A 27 2.48 5.14 -5.35
CA PRO A 27 1.17 5.79 -5.41
C PRO A 27 0.46 5.78 -4.05
N TRP A 28 0.95 6.58 -3.10
CA TRP A 28 0.42 6.66 -1.74
C TRP A 28 -1.04 7.18 -1.69
N PRO A 29 -1.91 6.59 -0.86
CA PRO A 29 -3.31 6.99 -0.72
C PRO A 29 -3.46 8.25 0.13
N ASP A 30 -4.55 8.97 -0.09
CA ASP A 30 -5.01 9.96 0.87
C ASP A 30 -5.43 9.28 2.17
N ALA A 31 -5.03 9.87 3.30
CA ALA A 31 -5.35 9.36 4.64
C ALA A 31 -5.80 10.51 5.54
N THR A 32 -6.91 10.30 6.24
CA THR A 32 -7.43 11.21 7.27
C THR A 32 -6.49 11.28 8.48
N PRO A 33 -6.56 12.35 9.30
CA PRO A 33 -5.74 12.45 10.51
C PRO A 33 -5.88 11.25 11.46
N ALA A 34 -7.09 10.73 11.65
CA ALA A 34 -7.34 9.56 12.50
C ALA A 34 -6.69 8.28 11.94
N GLN A 35 -6.71 8.11 10.61
CA GLN A 35 -6.04 6.99 9.95
C GLN A 35 -4.51 7.09 10.07
N ARG A 36 -3.95 8.31 9.95
CA ARG A 36 -2.52 8.57 10.14
C ARG A 36 -2.08 8.24 11.56
N ALA A 37 -2.78 8.76 12.57
CA ALA A 37 -2.51 8.48 13.97
C ALA A 37 -2.56 6.96 14.28
N LYS A 38 -3.51 6.23 13.68
CA LYS A 38 -3.58 4.77 13.81
C LYS A 38 -2.36 4.07 13.21
N ILE A 39 -1.90 4.49 12.04
CA ILE A 39 -0.72 3.93 11.38
C ILE A 39 0.55 4.25 12.17
N GLU A 40 0.66 5.47 12.71
CA GLU A 40 1.77 5.89 13.57
C GLU A 40 1.87 4.99 14.82
N GLY A 41 0.74 4.73 15.50
CA GLY A 41 0.72 3.82 16.65
C GLY A 41 1.13 2.39 16.30
N LEU A 42 0.73 1.88 15.12
CA LEU A 42 1.13 0.56 14.64
C LEU A 42 2.60 0.52 14.23
N ALA A 43 3.12 1.60 13.65
CA ALA A 43 4.54 1.73 13.34
C ALA A 43 5.38 1.75 14.62
N GLN A 44 4.92 2.45 15.67
CA GLN A 44 5.56 2.43 16.98
C GLN A 44 5.58 1.01 17.56
N ALA A 45 4.49 0.25 17.46
CA ALA A 45 4.47 -1.15 17.92
C ALA A 45 5.51 -2.04 17.21
N VAL A 46 5.83 -1.77 15.93
CA VAL A 46 6.93 -2.44 15.22
C VAL A 46 8.29 -2.05 15.80
N LEU A 47 8.48 -0.77 16.15
CA LEU A 47 9.71 -0.31 16.80
C LEU A 47 9.88 -0.93 18.19
N ASP A 48 8.81 -0.98 18.97
CA ASP A 48 8.80 -1.58 20.31
C ASP A 48 9.11 -3.08 20.24
N ALA A 49 8.52 -3.80 19.28
CA ALA A 49 8.82 -5.21 19.05
C ALA A 49 10.29 -5.44 18.68
N ARG A 50 10.91 -4.54 17.89
CA ARG A 50 12.37 -4.63 17.62
C ARG A 50 13.19 -4.37 18.87
N ALA A 51 12.81 -3.38 19.67
CA ALA A 51 13.53 -2.98 20.87
C ALA A 51 13.57 -4.09 21.95
N ALA A 52 12.61 -5.02 21.91
CA ALA A 52 12.60 -6.19 22.78
C ALA A 52 13.74 -7.19 22.52
N TYR A 53 14.49 -7.04 21.41
CA TYR A 53 15.59 -7.92 21.00
C TYR A 53 16.91 -7.15 20.81
N PRO A 54 17.49 -6.57 21.87
CA PRO A 54 18.62 -5.65 21.77
C PRO A 54 19.93 -6.30 21.30
N THR A 55 20.05 -7.62 21.37
CA THR A 55 21.23 -8.38 20.94
C THR A 55 21.12 -8.91 19.51
N SER A 56 19.94 -8.82 18.89
CA SER A 56 19.71 -9.29 17.53
C SER A 56 19.98 -8.17 16.53
N SER A 57 20.64 -8.51 15.42
CA SER A 57 20.77 -7.57 14.31
C SER A 57 19.43 -7.44 13.55
N LEU A 58 19.31 -6.41 12.72
CA LEU A 58 18.17 -6.32 11.80
C LEU A 58 18.14 -7.47 10.80
N ALA A 59 19.28 -8.07 10.45
CA ALA A 59 19.29 -9.25 9.58
C ALA A 59 18.59 -10.43 10.28
N ASP A 60 18.92 -10.68 11.56
CA ASP A 60 18.33 -11.75 12.35
C ASP A 60 16.82 -11.53 12.55
N LEU A 61 16.42 -10.29 12.85
CA LEU A 61 15.00 -9.97 13.09
C LEU A 61 14.13 -10.05 11.84
N TYR A 62 14.72 -9.96 10.64
CA TYR A 62 14.00 -9.97 9.37
C TYR A 62 14.22 -11.22 8.54
N ASP A 63 14.95 -12.20 9.07
CA ASP A 63 15.05 -13.52 8.50
C ASP A 63 13.64 -14.18 8.45
N PRO A 64 13.15 -14.65 7.29
CA PRO A 64 11.78 -15.14 7.14
C PRO A 64 11.43 -16.34 8.01
N ASP A 65 12.43 -17.17 8.33
CA ASP A 65 12.26 -18.44 9.04
C ASP A 65 12.36 -18.24 10.56
N THR A 66 13.13 -17.24 11.00
CA THR A 66 13.41 -16.98 12.41
C THR A 66 12.82 -15.67 12.95
N MET A 67 12.17 -14.85 12.12
CA MET A 67 11.53 -13.60 12.55
C MET A 67 10.59 -13.85 13.75
N PRO A 68 10.79 -13.14 14.88
CA PRO A 68 9.96 -13.26 16.07
C PRO A 68 8.46 -13.08 15.81
N ALA A 69 7.63 -13.88 16.49
CA ALA A 69 6.19 -13.92 16.23
C ALA A 69 5.47 -12.61 16.57
N ASP A 70 5.93 -11.88 17.58
CA ASP A 70 5.42 -10.56 17.96
C ASP A 70 5.76 -9.49 16.91
N LEU A 71 6.99 -9.47 16.38
CA LEU A 71 7.40 -8.61 15.28
C LEU A 71 6.59 -8.91 14.01
N ARG A 72 6.41 -10.20 13.68
CA ARG A 72 5.58 -10.64 12.55
C ARG A 72 4.13 -10.17 12.68
N ARG A 73 3.55 -10.27 13.89
CA ARG A 73 2.20 -9.79 14.19
C ARG A 73 2.09 -8.26 14.09
N ALA A 74 3.10 -7.52 14.56
CA ALA A 74 3.14 -6.07 14.46
C ALA A 74 3.14 -5.60 13.00
N HIS A 75 3.97 -6.23 12.14
CA HIS A 75 3.95 -5.96 10.69
C HIS A 75 2.62 -6.31 10.05
N ALA A 76 2.04 -7.49 10.36
CA ALA A 76 0.75 -7.88 9.80
C ALA A 76 -0.37 -6.89 10.18
N ALA A 77 -0.33 -6.32 11.39
CA ALA A 77 -1.29 -5.31 11.81
C ALA A 77 -1.11 -3.98 11.07
N LEU A 78 0.14 -3.53 10.91
CA LEU A 78 0.51 -2.34 10.15
C LEU A 78 0.11 -2.48 8.66
N ASP A 79 0.48 -3.59 8.03
CA ASP A 79 0.15 -3.88 6.62
C ASP A 79 -1.36 -3.86 6.40
N ARG A 80 -2.16 -4.50 7.26
CA ARG A 80 -3.62 -4.46 7.18
C ARG A 80 -4.20 -3.05 7.36
N ALA A 81 -3.56 -2.19 8.14
CA ALA A 81 -4.01 -0.81 8.29
C ALA A 81 -3.71 0.02 7.04
N VAL A 82 -2.52 -0.16 6.45
CA VAL A 82 -2.11 0.48 5.21
C VAL A 82 -2.96 0.00 4.03
N ASP A 83 -3.16 -1.31 3.89
CA ASP A 83 -3.99 -1.90 2.82
C ASP A 83 -5.42 -1.34 2.84
N ARG A 84 -5.99 -1.09 4.03
CA ARG A 84 -7.31 -0.48 4.18
C ARG A 84 -7.39 0.99 3.74
N LEU A 85 -6.27 1.69 3.60
CA LEU A 85 -6.24 3.01 2.94
C LEU A 85 -6.43 2.90 1.43
N TYR A 86 -6.04 1.76 0.85
CA TYR A 86 -6.12 1.54 -0.58
C TYR A 86 -7.51 1.08 -1.04
N ARG A 87 -8.14 0.16 -0.29
CA ARG A 87 -9.51 -0.32 -0.52
C ARG A 87 -10.05 -1.05 0.71
N ALA A 88 -11.37 -1.24 0.77
CA ALA A 88 -12.01 -1.93 1.89
C ALA A 88 -11.77 -3.45 1.89
N ALA A 89 -11.71 -4.06 0.70
CA ALA A 89 -11.47 -5.50 0.55
C ALA A 89 -9.98 -5.84 0.76
N PRO A 90 -9.65 -6.99 1.38
CA PRO A 90 -8.26 -7.43 1.50
C PRO A 90 -7.62 -7.68 0.12
N PHE A 91 -6.30 -7.64 0.04
CA PHE A 91 -5.56 -8.13 -1.12
C PHE A 91 -5.31 -9.62 -0.97
N GLU A 92 -5.73 -10.41 -1.95
CA GLU A 92 -5.62 -11.88 -1.91
C GLU A 92 -4.20 -12.34 -2.24
N THR A 93 -3.51 -11.59 -3.10
CA THR A 93 -2.15 -11.91 -3.55
C THR A 93 -1.30 -10.66 -3.71
N ASP A 94 0.03 -10.83 -3.70
CA ASP A 94 0.96 -9.74 -4.04
C ASP A 94 0.72 -9.21 -5.45
N ARG A 95 0.27 -10.05 -6.39
CA ARG A 95 -0.08 -9.65 -7.76
C ARG A 95 -1.27 -8.67 -7.77
N ASP A 96 -2.36 -9.03 -7.10
CA ASP A 96 -3.56 -8.18 -6.95
C ASP A 96 -3.20 -6.83 -6.30
N ARG A 97 -2.32 -6.85 -5.29
CA ARG A 97 -1.78 -5.61 -4.71
C ARG A 97 -1.03 -4.77 -5.73
N VAL A 98 -0.15 -5.37 -6.54
CA VAL A 98 0.61 -4.64 -7.58
C VAL A 98 -0.31 -4.07 -8.65
N GLU A 99 -1.27 -4.84 -9.15
CA GLU A 99 -2.24 -4.39 -10.16
C GLU A 99 -3.04 -3.17 -9.68
N HIS A 100 -3.50 -3.18 -8.41
CA HIS A 100 -4.17 -2.04 -7.81
C HIS A 100 -3.26 -0.79 -7.71
N LEU A 101 -2.00 -0.99 -7.33
CA LEU A 101 -1.03 0.11 -7.23
C LEU A 101 -0.72 0.71 -8.61
N PHE A 102 -0.58 -0.11 -9.65
CA PHE A 102 -0.41 0.39 -11.02
C PHE A 102 -1.60 1.23 -11.49
N GLY A 103 -2.83 0.76 -11.28
CA GLY A 103 -4.03 1.56 -11.62
C GLY A 103 -4.10 2.89 -10.86
N ARG A 104 -3.57 2.95 -9.62
CA ARG A 104 -3.44 4.22 -8.90
C ARG A 104 -2.34 5.11 -9.47
N TYR A 105 -1.18 4.55 -9.79
CA TYR A 105 -0.07 5.27 -10.39
C TYR A 105 -0.48 5.90 -11.73
N GLU A 106 -1.09 5.13 -12.62
CA GLU A 106 -1.65 5.60 -13.90
C GLU A 106 -2.56 6.81 -13.69
N ALA A 107 -3.42 6.73 -12.68
CA ALA A 107 -4.35 7.81 -12.37
C ALA A 107 -3.71 9.06 -11.75
N LEU A 108 -2.49 8.95 -11.20
CA LEU A 108 -1.69 10.09 -10.72
C LEU A 108 -0.92 10.76 -11.87
N VAL A 109 -0.43 9.99 -12.84
CA VAL A 109 0.32 10.52 -13.99
C VAL A 109 -0.59 11.03 -15.11
N ASN A 110 -1.82 10.50 -15.23
CA ASN A 110 -2.83 10.90 -16.20
C ASN A 110 -4.10 11.48 -15.53
N PRO A 111 -4.00 12.62 -14.81
CA PRO A 111 -5.12 13.16 -14.02
C PRO A 111 -6.33 13.54 -14.88
N LEU A 112 -6.12 13.93 -16.14
CA LEU A 112 -7.19 14.33 -17.05
C LEU A 112 -8.09 13.17 -17.49
N GLU A 113 -7.53 11.97 -17.70
CA GLU A 113 -8.29 10.77 -18.00
C GLU A 113 -9.18 10.36 -16.81
N ARG A 114 -8.64 10.50 -15.58
CA ARG A 114 -9.38 10.22 -14.34
C ARG A 114 -10.58 11.15 -14.15
N LEU A 115 -10.40 12.45 -14.39
CA LEU A 115 -11.47 13.45 -14.32
C LEU A 115 -12.54 13.22 -15.40
N GLY A 116 -12.13 12.84 -16.62
CA GLY A 116 -13.04 12.48 -17.71
C GLY A 116 -13.91 11.26 -17.36
N ALA A 117 -13.31 10.17 -16.87
CA ALA A 117 -14.03 8.97 -16.46
C ALA A 117 -15.00 9.20 -15.29
N ALA A 118 -14.67 10.10 -14.36
CA ALA A 118 -15.54 10.47 -13.24
C ALA A 118 -16.77 11.29 -13.71
N LYS A 119 -16.59 12.23 -14.65
CA LYS A 119 -17.69 12.99 -15.27
C LYS A 119 -18.65 12.05 -16.02
N ASN A 120 -18.12 11.12 -16.81
CA ASN A 120 -18.93 10.21 -17.61
C ASN A 120 -19.80 9.28 -16.74
N ARG A 121 -19.26 8.76 -15.62
CA ARG A 121 -20.03 7.93 -14.68
C ARG A 121 -21.17 8.70 -13.98
N ARG A 122 -20.98 9.99 -13.66
CA ARG A 122 -22.04 10.83 -13.08
C ARG A 122 -23.16 11.08 -14.10
N VAL A 123 -22.81 11.36 -15.34
CA VAL A 123 -23.77 11.55 -16.43
C VAL A 123 -24.58 10.27 -16.69
N ALA A 124 -23.92 9.11 -16.76
CA ALA A 124 -24.58 7.82 -16.95
C ALA A 124 -25.54 7.45 -15.79
N ARG A 125 -25.16 7.73 -14.54
CA ARG A 125 -26.05 7.52 -13.37
C ARG A 125 -27.28 8.43 -13.38
N LYS A 126 -27.11 9.70 -13.78
CA LYS A 126 -28.22 10.65 -13.91
C LYS A 126 -29.22 10.19 -15.00
N ALA A 127 -28.71 9.81 -16.16
CA ALA A 127 -29.53 9.31 -17.26
C ALA A 127 -30.32 8.03 -16.90
N GLY A 128 -29.77 7.15 -16.04
CA GLY A 128 -30.47 5.95 -15.57
C GLY A 128 -31.55 6.21 -14.50
N GLN A 129 -31.46 7.30 -13.75
CA GLN A 129 -32.49 7.69 -12.77
C GLN A 129 -33.69 8.37 -13.45
N ASP A 130 -33.45 9.14 -14.50
CA ASP A 130 -34.50 9.81 -15.27
C ASP A 130 -35.35 8.83 -16.11
N ALA A 131 -34.85 7.62 -16.37
CA ALA A 131 -35.53 6.58 -17.17
C ALA A 131 -36.35 5.56 -16.35
N GLY A 132 -36.24 5.56 -15.02
CA GLY A 132 -36.90 4.59 -14.14
C GLY A 132 -38.08 5.12 -13.33
N GLY A 133 -38.43 6.40 -13.51
CA GLY A 133 -39.57 7.05 -12.85
C GLY A 133 -40.61 7.48 -13.87
N SER A 134 -41.46 6.54 -14.30
CA SER A 134 -42.73 6.82 -14.99
C SER A 134 -43.73 5.72 -14.65
#